data_AF-A0A2E8GIW3-F1
#
_entry.id   AF-A0A2E8GIW3-F1
#
_cell.length_a   1.000
_cell.length_b   1.000
_cell.length_c   1.000
_cell.angle_alpha   90.00
_cell.angle_beta   90.00
_cell.angle_gamma   90.00
#
_symmetry.space_group_name_H-M   'P 1'
#
loop_
_entity.id
_entity.type
_entity.pdbx_description
1 polymer ?
#
loop_
_entity_poly.entity_id
_entity_poly.type
_entity_poly.pdbx_seq_one_letter_code
_entity_poly.pdbx_strand_id
1 'polypeptide(L)'
;MGIRLDKPWERLDSDSVSSLQAQLGVYQVADDDGNVLSVGYAGAKHPFGIRSALEHEIRLHGKEATLFRYEFTSNYRSRWDELLMLHLHDHGQLPDHQRDEEGRVGRLSPN
;
A
#
# COMPACT_ATOMS: atom_id res chain seq x y z
N MET A 1 -12.81 9.41 11.23
CA MET A 1 -11.87 8.35 10.81
C MET A 1 -12.30 7.91 9.43
N GLY A 2 -11.57 8.29 8.39
CA GLY A 2 -11.85 7.84 7.02
C GLY A 2 -11.14 6.52 6.74
N ILE A 3 -11.75 5.65 5.94
CA ILE A 3 -11.10 4.42 5.46
C ILE A 3 -9.92 4.76 4.52
N ARG A 4 -9.99 5.90 3.83
CA ARG A 4 -8.97 6.38 2.88
C ARG A 4 -7.65 6.70 3.57
N LEU A 5 -6.55 6.43 2.87
CA LEU A 5 -5.20 6.79 3.29
C LEU A 5 -4.90 8.22 2.81
N ASP A 6 -5.29 9.25 3.57
CA ASP A 6 -5.25 10.65 3.12
C ASP A 6 -3.88 11.33 3.24
N LYS A 7 -2.81 10.56 3.48
CA LYS A 7 -1.44 11.08 3.52
C LYS A 7 -1.01 11.55 2.13
N PRO A 8 -0.21 12.63 2.04
CA PRO A 8 0.30 13.11 0.76
C PRO A 8 1.15 12.02 0.10
N TRP A 9 1.15 12.01 -1.23
CA TRP A 9 2.07 11.19 -2.02
C TRP A 9 3.50 11.75 -1.89
N GLU A 10 4.46 10.86 -1.73
CA GLU A 10 5.89 11.10 -1.70
C GLU A 10 6.56 10.34 -2.86
N ARG A 11 7.75 10.79 -3.29
CA ARG A 11 8.48 10.12 -4.36
C ARG A 11 8.99 8.75 -3.86
N LEU A 12 8.73 7.69 -4.62
CA LEU A 12 9.27 6.37 -4.33
C LEU A 12 10.69 6.25 -4.92
N ASP A 13 11.67 6.65 -4.11
CA ASP A 13 13.10 6.48 -4.39
C ASP A 13 13.87 6.06 -3.14
N SER A 14 15.11 5.61 -3.33
CA SER A 14 15.95 5.11 -2.22
C SER A 14 16.17 6.15 -1.12
N ASP A 15 16.32 7.43 -1.47
CA ASP A 15 16.55 8.49 -0.50
C ASP A 15 15.33 8.67 0.39
N SER A 16 14.14 8.78 -0.21
CA SER A 16 12.87 8.89 0.49
C SER A 16 12.62 7.67 1.38
N VAL A 17 12.81 6.46 0.86
CA VAL A 17 12.62 5.20 1.61
C VAL A 17 13.61 5.08 2.79
N SER A 18 14.88 5.44 2.59
CA SER A 18 15.90 5.36 3.65
C SER A 18 15.63 6.31 4.82
N SER A 19 14.93 7.42 4.56
CA SER A 19 14.60 8.44 5.55
C SER A 19 13.44 8.06 6.48
N LEU A 20 12.58 7.12 6.07
CA LEU A 20 11.41 6.68 6.83
C LEU A 20 11.80 6.03 8.14
N GLN A 21 10.92 5.96 9.15
CA GLN A 21 11.19 5.11 10.32
C GLN A 21 11.00 3.63 9.97
N ALA A 22 11.85 2.77 10.54
CA ALA A 22 11.75 1.32 10.38
C ALA A 22 10.62 0.75 11.28
N GLN A 23 9.37 0.95 10.86
CA GLN A 23 8.17 0.59 11.63
C GLN A 23 7.15 -0.19 10.79
N LEU A 24 6.24 -0.87 11.48
CA LEU A 24 5.11 -1.58 10.87
C LEU A 24 4.06 -0.58 10.35
N GLY A 25 3.29 -1.00 9.35
CA GLY A 25 2.21 -0.17 8.84
C GLY A 25 1.65 -0.65 7.52
N VAL A 26 0.92 0.24 6.85
CA VAL A 26 0.34 0.04 5.53
C VAL A 26 0.84 1.10 4.57
N TYR A 27 0.79 0.81 3.28
CA TYR A 27 1.18 1.74 2.24
C TYR A 27 0.36 1.55 0.96
N GLN A 28 0.42 2.56 0.11
CA GLN A 28 0.06 2.45 -1.29
C GLN A 28 1.25 2.88 -2.14
N VAL A 29 1.41 2.22 -3.28
CA VAL A 29 2.37 2.57 -4.32
C VAL A 29 1.58 2.90 -5.59
N ALA A 30 2.01 3.93 -6.31
CA ALA A 30 1.36 4.41 -7.51
C ALA A 30 2.37 4.85 -8.58
N ASP A 31 1.88 5.00 -9.80
CA ASP A 31 2.59 5.66 -10.89
C ASP A 31 2.47 7.20 -10.82
N ASP A 32 3.05 7.90 -11.81
CA ASP A 32 3.07 9.37 -11.87
C ASP A 32 1.68 9.98 -12.12
N ASP A 33 0.75 9.20 -12.69
CA ASP A 33 -0.63 9.60 -12.92
C ASP A 33 -1.52 9.37 -11.68
N GLY A 34 -0.97 8.76 -10.63
CA GLY A 34 -1.66 8.43 -9.39
C GLY A 34 -2.46 7.14 -9.46
N ASN A 35 -2.27 6.29 -10.47
CA ASN A 35 -2.86 4.97 -10.53
C ASN A 35 -2.18 4.08 -9.51
N VAL A 36 -2.96 3.50 -8.59
CA VAL A 36 -2.43 2.65 -7.52
C VAL A 36 -2.01 1.31 -8.09
N LEU A 37 -0.70 1.03 -8.03
CA LEU A 37 -0.06 -0.21 -8.46
C LEU A 37 -0.06 -1.26 -7.36
N SER A 38 -0.01 -0.85 -6.09
CA SER A 38 -0.08 -1.74 -4.92
C SER A 38 -0.80 -1.11 -3.75
N VAL A 39 -1.51 -1.94 -2.99
CA VAL A 39 -1.99 -1.67 -1.63
C VAL A 39 -1.37 -2.70 -0.71
N GLY A 40 -0.39 -2.31 0.11
CA GLY A 40 0.44 -3.26 0.84
C GLY A 40 0.55 -2.98 2.33
N TYR A 41 1.28 -3.86 3.02
CA TYR A 41 1.58 -3.71 4.43
C TYR A 41 3.00 -4.17 4.77
N ALA A 42 3.56 -3.58 5.83
CA ALA A 42 4.78 -4.02 6.47
C ALA A 42 4.46 -4.66 7.82
N GLY A 43 4.48 -6.00 7.84
CA GLY A 43 4.26 -6.82 9.03
C GLY A 43 5.51 -7.54 9.51
N ALA A 44 5.36 -8.51 10.42
CA ALA A 44 6.47 -9.24 11.05
C ALA A 44 7.46 -9.94 10.08
N LYS A 45 7.05 -10.18 8.84
CA LYS A 45 7.90 -10.77 7.78
C LYS A 45 8.79 -9.75 7.06
N HIS A 46 8.67 -8.46 7.38
CA HIS A 46 9.42 -7.38 6.74
C HIS A 46 10.48 -6.85 7.72
N PRO A 47 11.73 -7.33 7.65
CA PRO A 47 12.80 -6.77 8.48
C PRO A 47 12.96 -5.29 8.16
N PHE A 48 13.05 -4.41 9.15
CA PHE A 48 13.03 -2.94 8.97
C PHE A 48 11.68 -2.34 8.53
N GLY A 49 10.58 -3.08 8.63
CA GLY A 49 9.22 -2.54 8.48
C GLY A 49 8.95 -1.96 7.09
N ILE A 50 8.30 -0.80 7.03
CA ILE A 50 7.89 -0.14 5.77
C ILE A 50 9.06 0.05 4.80
N ARG A 51 10.29 0.26 5.29
CA ARG A 51 11.46 0.43 4.41
C ARG A 51 11.66 -0.76 3.47
N SER A 52 11.79 -1.96 4.03
CA SER A 52 12.03 -3.17 3.21
C SER A 52 10.82 -3.57 2.37
N ALA A 53 9.61 -3.23 2.84
CA ALA A 53 8.40 -3.44 2.06
C ALA A 53 8.39 -2.55 0.81
N LEU A 54 8.68 -1.26 0.94
CA LEU A 54 8.77 -0.35 -0.21
C LEU A 54 9.96 -0.68 -1.14
N GLU A 55 11.09 -1.12 -0.60
CA GLU A 55 12.19 -1.65 -1.41
C GLU A 55 11.78 -2.88 -2.24
N HIS A 56 10.87 -3.72 -1.71
CA HIS A 56 10.30 -4.82 -2.46
C HIS A 56 9.40 -4.34 -3.59
N GLU A 57 8.55 -3.34 -3.34
CA GLU A 57 7.71 -2.71 -4.37
C GLU A 57 8.53 -2.07 -5.50
N ILE A 58 9.64 -1.40 -5.17
CA ILE A 58 10.59 -0.87 -6.17
C ILE A 58 11.13 -2.00 -7.06
N ARG A 59 11.43 -3.18 -6.49
CA ARG A 59 11.88 -4.35 -7.28
C ARG A 59 10.76 -4.98 -8.10
N LEU A 60 9.54 -4.99 -7.57
CA LEU A 60 8.36 -5.61 -8.19
C LEU A 60 7.92 -4.83 -9.43
N HIS A 61 7.79 -3.51 -9.31
CA HIS A 61 7.23 -2.63 -10.35
C HIS A 61 8.29 -1.89 -11.16
N GLY A 62 9.53 -1.86 -10.68
CA GLY A 62 10.63 -1.19 -11.37
C GLY A 62 10.36 0.32 -11.54
N LYS A 63 10.35 0.78 -12.79
CA LYS A 63 10.22 2.21 -13.12
C LYS A 63 8.79 2.73 -13.08
N GLU A 64 7.80 1.84 -13.04
CA GLU A 64 6.39 2.24 -13.00
C GLU A 64 5.98 2.79 -11.63
N ALA A 65 6.58 2.27 -10.56
CA ALA A 65 6.32 2.73 -9.21
C ALA A 65 7.14 3.99 -8.88
N THR A 66 6.48 5.14 -8.88
CA THR A 66 7.13 6.45 -8.71
C THR A 66 6.63 7.22 -7.50
N LEU A 67 5.46 6.88 -6.98
CA LEU A 67 4.85 7.51 -5.81
C LEU A 67 4.51 6.48 -4.73
N PHE A 68 4.60 6.89 -3.47
CA PHE A 68 4.08 6.11 -2.35
C PHE A 68 3.47 7.01 -1.29
N ARG A 69 2.60 6.43 -0.47
CA ARG A 69 2.11 7.04 0.77
C ARG A 69 1.89 5.95 1.79
N TYR A 70 1.94 6.30 3.07
CA TYR A 70 1.97 5.30 4.13
C TYR A 70 1.32 5.75 5.43
N GLU A 71 0.99 4.78 6.26
CA GLU A 71 0.51 4.97 7.63
C GLU A 71 1.22 3.98 8.54
N PHE A 72 1.91 4.48 9.57
CA PHE A 72 2.45 3.62 10.62
C PHE A 72 1.33 3.12 11.52
N THR A 73 1.25 1.81 11.70
CA THR A 73 0.25 1.18 12.54
C THR A 73 0.67 -0.23 12.94
N SER A 74 0.45 -0.58 14.20
CA SER A 74 0.59 -1.97 14.67
C SER A 74 -0.59 -2.85 14.23
N ASN A 75 -1.73 -2.26 13.86
CA ASN A 75 -2.92 -2.95 13.36
C ASN A 75 -2.91 -3.10 11.83
N TYR A 76 -1.72 -3.28 11.25
CA TYR A 76 -1.51 -3.27 9.80
C TYR A 76 -2.35 -4.30 9.04
N ARG A 77 -2.73 -5.42 9.68
CA ARG A 77 -3.50 -6.47 9.00
C ARG A 77 -4.93 -6.04 8.72
N SER A 78 -5.67 -5.61 9.74
CA SER A 78 -7.03 -5.10 9.56
C SER A 78 -7.05 -3.82 8.72
N ARG A 79 -6.06 -2.94 8.93
CA ARG A 79 -5.94 -1.71 8.14
C ARG A 79 -5.69 -2.00 6.64
N TRP A 80 -4.89 -3.02 6.34
CA TRP A 80 -4.66 -3.44 4.96
C TRP A 80 -5.93 -3.99 4.32
N ASP A 81 -6.70 -4.82 5.04
CA ASP A 81 -7.98 -5.33 4.55
C ASP A 81 -8.95 -4.20 4.21
N GLU A 82 -9.07 -3.20 5.08
CA GLU A 82 -9.88 -2.00 4.83
C GLU A 82 -9.47 -1.28 3.54
N LEU A 83 -8.16 -1.12 3.30
CA LEU A 83 -7.65 -0.44 2.10
C LEU A 83 -7.86 -1.27 0.83
N LEU A 84 -7.73 -2.59 0.90
CA LEU A 84 -8.06 -3.48 -0.22
C LEU A 84 -9.55 -3.43 -0.55
N MET A 85 -10.42 -3.49 0.46
CA MET A 85 -11.86 -3.37 0.28
C MET A 85 -12.26 -2.03 -0.34
N LEU A 86 -11.60 -0.95 0.07
CA LEU A 86 -11.79 0.38 -0.50
C LEU A 86 -11.32 0.45 -1.96
N HIS A 87 -10.14 -0.08 -2.29
CA HIS A 87 -9.65 -0.10 -3.66
C HIS A 87 -10.59 -0.90 -4.57
N LEU A 88 -11.07 -2.06 -4.11
CA LEU A 88 -12.09 -2.84 -4.80
C LEU A 88 -13.39 -2.06 -5.03
N HIS A 89 -13.85 -1.32 -4.02
CA HIS A 89 -15.04 -0.49 -4.15
C HIS A 89 -14.85 0.60 -5.22
N ASP A 90 -13.70 1.26 -5.24
CA ASP A 90 -13.44 2.41 -6.11
C ASP A 90 -13.11 2.00 -7.56
N HIS A 91 -12.43 0.86 -7.75
CA HIS A 91 -11.87 0.44 -9.04
C HIS A 91 -12.45 -0.87 -9.59
N GLY A 92 -13.24 -1.60 -8.79
CA GLY A 92 -13.89 -2.86 -9.17
C GLY A 92 -12.99 -4.10 -9.14
N GLN A 93 -11.67 -3.93 -9.07
CA GLN A 93 -10.65 -4.99 -9.02
C GLN A 93 -9.43 -4.51 -8.23
N LEU A 94 -8.66 -5.44 -7.67
CA LEU A 94 -7.35 -5.15 -7.08
C LEU A 94 -6.26 -5.06 -8.16
N PRO A 95 -5.09 -4.49 -7.86
CA PRO A 95 -3.94 -4.55 -8.76
C PRO A 95 -3.59 -5.99 -9.12
N ASP A 96 -3.08 -6.21 -10.33
CA ASP A 96 -2.99 -7.55 -10.93
C ASP A 96 -2.26 -8.58 -10.06
N HIS A 97 -1.14 -8.19 -9.46
CA HIS A 97 -0.35 -9.07 -8.58
C HIS A 97 -1.01 -9.34 -7.21
N GLN A 98 -2.12 -8.68 -6.89
CA GLN A 98 -2.90 -8.82 -5.66
C GLN A 98 -4.32 -9.36 -5.93
N ARG A 99 -4.65 -9.75 -7.16
CA ARG A 99 -5.99 -10.27 -7.52
C ARG A 99 -6.43 -11.47 -6.69
N ASP A 100 -5.51 -12.30 -6.22
CA ASP A 100 -5.84 -13.44 -5.37
C ASP A 100 -6.40 -13.03 -3.99
N GLU A 101 -6.16 -11.78 -3.55
CA GLU A 101 -6.67 -11.26 -2.29
C GLU A 101 -8.17 -10.90 -2.35
N GLU A 102 -8.74 -10.73 -3.55
CA GLU A 102 -10.14 -10.33 -3.75
C GLU A 102 -11.12 -11.34 -3.13
N GLY A 103 -10.81 -12.64 -3.23
CA GLY A 103 -11.64 -13.71 -2.66
C GLY A 103 -11.59 -13.78 -1.13
N ARG A 104 -10.58 -13.14 -0.51
CA ARG A 104 -10.37 -13.15 0.94
C ARG A 104 -11.05 -11.96 1.63
N VAL A 105 -11.03 -10.78 1.00
CA VAL A 105 -11.53 -9.55 1.63
C VAL A 105 -13.04 -9.39 1.48
N GLY A 106 -13.66 -8.67 2.41
CA GLY A 106 -15.09 -8.33 2.33
C GLY A 106 -15.40 -7.34 1.20
N ARG A 107 -16.66 -6.90 1.10
CA ARG A 107 -17.06 -5.81 0.20
C ARG A 107 -17.66 -4.66 1.00
N LEU A 108 -17.28 -3.43 0.67
CA LEU A 108 -17.98 -2.24 1.16
C LEU A 108 -19.29 -2.11 0.37
N SER A 109 -20.40 -1.93 1.08
CA SER A 109 -21.67 -1.64 0.43
C SER A 109 -21.62 -0.25 -0.18
N PRO A 110 -22.12 -0.06 -1.41
CA PRO A 110 -22.33 1.28 -1.94
C PRO A 110 -23.33 2.01 -1.05
N ASN A 111 -23.04 3.28 -0.72
CA ASN A 111 -24.01 4.17 -0.10
C ASN A 111 -25.05 4.63 -1.14
#